data_AF-A0A9W6L5W7-F1
#
_entry.id   AF-A0A9W6L5W7-F1
#
_cell.length_a   1.000
_cell.length_b   1.000
_cell.length_c   1.000
_cell.angle_alpha   90.00
_cell.angle_beta   90.00
_cell.angle_gamma   90.00
#
_symmetry.space_group_name_H-M   'P 1'
#
loop_
_entity.id
_entity.type
_entity.pdbx_description
1 polymer ?
#
loop_
_entity_poly.entity_id
_entity_poly.type
_entity_poly.pdbx_seq_one_letter_code
_entity_poly.pdbx_strand_id
1 'polypeptide(L)'
;MGNPLLSFWMRLLGQDEEPGPRGPSRRLRRRIPMASAVEAEATIFLILRRMRAPLIVLITIFAVSVLGLTLVPGQDATGAPYRMSFFDAFYFMSYTASTIGFGELPNTFTPAQRLWVTATIYLTVIGWAYAVGTLLALLQDRAFRRAIALQHFTRKVKRLREPFLLIVGHGRTGELLCRAFDALGKRVVVIDVAEDRIDALELGSYHGDVPGLVADARDPGHLGVAGLRNLRCEAVVALTNDDEANLAVAMTAALLRPDLPVVARTVSPAIAERMQAFGSPTVVNPFNRFGDHLRIAMRSPASYQLMTWLESGPGAELPKRGRPPAEGHWVVCGYGRFGREVTADLRAEGLDVTVVEPRATAPEAGDGITTVEGSGVDPAVLVRAGVAGAVGFVAGTDNDTTNLSMVSDARRLNRSIFVAARQNRAASAPLFAAMEINSLLVPAEVVAHEVFAQLSTPLLWRFLQGVPQQGDAWAADLIRRVTSDCGRRMPALWKIRLNRSETPTLLGWLASGEARLGDVLRDPERRENRLGITVLMVLRRDADGTEECVMGPDDGFVLAPDDELLLLGATPARRGLDVTLLVDAAREYVQTGRRVPAGWVWRKLTRAGRD
;
A
#
# COMPACT_ATOMS: atom_id res chain seq x y z
N MET A 1 20.03 -24.80 7.18
CA MET A 1 18.83 -23.99 7.56
C MET A 1 18.09 -23.66 6.27
N GLY A 2 16.91 -24.23 6.05
CA GLY A 2 16.14 -24.02 4.82
C GLY A 2 15.66 -22.57 4.74
N ASN A 3 15.84 -21.93 3.59
CA ASN A 3 15.50 -20.52 3.37
C ASN A 3 13.97 -20.32 3.48
N PRO A 4 13.46 -19.59 4.50
CA PRO A 4 12.02 -19.35 4.69
C PRO A 4 11.38 -18.54 3.55
N LEU A 5 12.17 -17.94 2.66
CA LEU A 5 11.68 -17.25 1.45
C LEU A 5 11.38 -18.22 0.30
N LEU A 6 12.05 -19.37 0.24
CA LEU A 6 11.75 -20.42 -0.76
C LEU A 6 10.38 -21.05 -0.48
N SER A 7 10.01 -21.23 0.79
CA SER A 7 8.68 -21.70 1.18
C SER A 7 7.58 -20.66 0.96
N PHE A 8 7.89 -19.35 1.09
CA PHE A 8 7.00 -18.26 0.69
C PHE A 8 6.67 -18.31 -0.81
N TRP A 9 7.67 -18.45 -1.67
CA TRP A 9 7.48 -18.54 -3.12
C TRP A 9 6.79 -19.82 -3.56
N MET A 10 7.07 -20.97 -2.92
CA MET A 10 6.35 -22.22 -3.19
C MET A 10 4.85 -22.10 -2.88
N ARG A 11 4.44 -21.34 -1.87
CA ARG A 11 3.02 -21.09 -1.55
C ARG A 11 2.35 -20.12 -2.52
N LEU A 12 3.10 -19.21 -3.12
CA LEU A 12 2.58 -18.26 -4.10
C LEU A 12 2.50 -18.86 -5.53
N LEU A 13 3.25 -19.94 -5.84
CA LEU A 13 3.48 -20.43 -7.21
C LEU A 13 2.90 -21.84 -7.56
N GLY A 14 2.06 -22.50 -6.74
CA GLY A 14 1.38 -23.75 -7.15
C GLY A 14 0.16 -24.12 -6.26
N GLN A 15 -0.93 -24.73 -6.74
CA GLN A 15 -1.29 -25.35 -8.03
C GLN A 15 -2.80 -25.15 -8.33
N ASP A 16 -3.16 -25.00 -9.61
CA ASP A 16 -4.45 -25.45 -10.17
C ASP A 16 -4.31 -26.96 -10.46
N GLU A 17 -4.64 -27.82 -9.50
CA GLU A 17 -4.86 -29.26 -9.75
C GLU A 17 -6.31 -29.62 -9.37
N GLU A 18 -7.02 -30.28 -10.30
CA GLU A 18 -8.27 -30.98 -9.97
C GLU A 18 -8.01 -32.04 -8.87
N PRO A 19 -8.92 -32.21 -7.90
CA PRO A 19 -8.62 -32.97 -6.69
C PRO A 19 -8.71 -34.49 -6.92
N GLY A 20 -7.55 -35.15 -7.04
CA GLY A 20 -7.40 -36.60 -6.84
C GLY A 20 -7.28 -36.98 -5.35
N PRO A 21 -7.73 -38.18 -4.92
CA PRO A 21 -8.09 -38.44 -3.53
C PRO A 21 -6.88 -38.88 -2.68
N ARG A 22 -6.13 -37.92 -2.15
CA ARG A 22 -5.31 -38.11 -0.94
C ARG A 22 -5.50 -36.91 -0.02
N GLY A 23 -6.30 -37.13 1.01
CA GLY A 23 -6.85 -36.07 1.85
C GLY A 23 -5.81 -35.35 2.71
N PRO A 24 -5.88 -34.01 2.83
CA PRO A 24 -5.17 -33.30 3.88
C PRO A 24 -5.95 -33.44 5.19
N SER A 25 -5.21 -33.56 6.29
CA SER A 25 -5.74 -33.54 7.65
C SER A 25 -6.59 -32.29 7.88
N ARG A 26 -7.91 -32.50 7.90
CA ARG A 26 -8.97 -31.53 8.23
C ARG A 26 -8.74 -30.99 9.65
N ARG A 27 -7.85 -30.02 9.82
CA ARG A 27 -8.01 -29.04 10.91
C ARG A 27 -9.27 -28.27 10.56
N LEU A 28 -10.36 -28.58 11.25
CA LEU A 28 -11.63 -27.86 11.19
C LEU A 28 -11.33 -26.35 11.18
N ARG A 29 -11.58 -25.70 10.04
CA ARG A 29 -11.73 -24.24 9.94
C ARG A 29 -12.92 -23.86 10.82
N ARG A 30 -12.74 -23.82 12.14
CA ARG A 30 -13.68 -23.16 13.04
C ARG A 30 -13.72 -21.72 12.57
N ARG A 31 -14.82 -21.33 11.92
CA ARG A 31 -15.12 -19.92 11.67
C ARG A 31 -15.22 -19.30 13.06
N ILE A 32 -14.15 -18.69 13.55
CA ILE A 32 -14.24 -17.80 14.70
C ILE A 32 -15.16 -16.67 14.23
N PRO A 33 -16.36 -16.53 14.80
CA PRO A 33 -17.24 -15.42 14.47
C PRO A 33 -16.51 -14.15 14.93
N MET A 34 -16.20 -13.28 13.97
CA MET A 34 -15.70 -11.95 14.29
C MET A 34 -16.89 -11.11 14.72
N ALA A 35 -16.86 -10.65 15.96
CA ALA A 35 -17.83 -9.73 16.52
C ALA A 35 -17.66 -8.33 15.92
N SER A 36 -17.80 -8.18 14.59
CA SER A 36 -17.93 -6.88 13.92
C SER A 36 -19.26 -6.74 13.18
N ALA A 37 -20.02 -7.85 13.05
CA ALA A 37 -21.39 -7.81 12.56
C ALA A 37 -22.37 -7.09 13.52
N VAL A 38 -21.93 -6.83 14.76
CA VAL A 38 -22.76 -6.24 15.83
C VAL A 38 -22.94 -4.72 15.68
N GLU A 39 -22.12 -4.02 14.88
CA GLU A 39 -22.18 -2.54 14.85
C GLU A 39 -23.23 -1.94 13.90
N ALA A 40 -23.68 -2.70 12.89
CA ALA A 40 -24.80 -2.27 12.05
C ALA A 40 -26.13 -2.23 12.85
N GLU A 41 -26.34 -3.19 13.75
CA GLU A 41 -27.44 -3.14 14.74
C GLU A 41 -27.25 -2.01 15.75
N ALA A 42 -26.00 -1.76 16.19
CA ALA A 42 -25.69 -0.68 17.11
C ALA A 42 -26.01 0.71 16.55
N THR A 43 -25.86 0.93 15.23
CA THR A 43 -26.15 2.24 14.59
C THR A 43 -27.63 2.58 14.66
N ILE A 44 -28.50 1.64 14.25
CA ILE A 44 -29.95 1.81 14.32
C ILE A 44 -30.39 1.91 15.78
N PHE A 45 -29.83 1.08 16.66
CA PHE A 45 -30.10 1.13 18.09
C PHE A 45 -29.69 2.47 18.72
N LEU A 46 -28.57 3.05 18.30
CA LEU A 46 -28.08 4.35 18.78
C LEU A 46 -29.01 5.49 18.34
N ILE A 47 -29.47 5.47 17.07
CA ILE A 47 -30.49 6.41 16.58
C ILE A 47 -31.77 6.26 17.41
N LEU A 48 -32.31 5.05 17.54
CA LEU A 48 -33.54 4.78 18.27
C LEU A 48 -33.44 5.21 19.74
N ARG A 49 -32.31 4.92 20.39
CA ARG A 49 -32.07 5.30 21.80
C ARG A 49 -32.02 6.80 22.00
N ARG A 50 -31.35 7.56 21.11
CA ARG A 50 -31.24 9.02 21.22
C ARG A 50 -32.52 9.74 20.78
N MET A 51 -33.23 9.22 19.77
CA MET A 51 -34.49 9.80 19.27
C MET A 51 -35.69 9.45 20.16
N ARG A 52 -35.57 8.45 21.06
CA ARG A 52 -36.66 8.03 21.94
C ARG A 52 -37.23 9.17 22.78
N ALA A 53 -36.39 9.96 23.43
CA ALA A 53 -36.85 11.06 24.28
C ALA A 53 -37.55 12.18 23.47
N PRO A 54 -36.98 12.72 22.38
CA PRO A 54 -37.68 13.67 21.52
C PRO A 54 -38.99 13.13 20.93
N LEU A 55 -39.00 11.88 20.48
CA LEU A 55 -40.21 11.26 19.93
C LEU A 55 -41.29 11.10 21.01
N ILE A 56 -40.94 10.66 22.22
CA ILE A 56 -41.90 10.59 23.33
C ILE A 56 -42.43 11.98 23.67
N VAL A 57 -41.56 12.99 23.77
CA VAL A 57 -41.97 14.38 24.03
C VAL A 57 -42.94 14.86 22.96
N LEU A 58 -42.63 14.65 21.68
CA LEU A 58 -43.51 15.04 20.57
C LEU A 58 -44.86 14.31 20.64
N ILE A 59 -44.86 12.99 20.86
CA ILE A 59 -46.08 12.18 20.99
C ILE A 59 -46.90 12.64 22.19
N THR A 60 -46.28 12.92 23.34
CA THR A 60 -46.96 13.42 24.53
C THR A 60 -47.55 14.81 24.30
N ILE A 61 -46.81 15.73 23.69
CA ILE A 61 -47.31 17.05 23.30
C ILE A 61 -48.52 16.90 22.40
N PHE A 62 -48.45 16.02 21.40
CA PHE A 62 -49.54 15.79 20.45
C PHE A 62 -50.77 15.19 21.14
N ALA A 63 -50.58 14.17 21.99
CA ALA A 63 -51.64 13.52 22.74
C ALA A 63 -52.33 14.49 23.72
N VAL A 64 -51.56 15.28 24.47
CA VAL A 64 -52.09 16.30 25.38
C VAL A 64 -52.85 17.37 24.59
N SER A 65 -52.30 17.85 23.47
CA SER A 65 -52.92 18.87 22.63
C SER A 65 -54.28 18.41 22.09
N VAL A 66 -54.34 17.19 21.55
CA VAL A 66 -55.57 16.57 21.05
C VAL A 66 -56.57 16.34 22.18
N LEU A 67 -56.13 15.79 23.32
CA LEU A 67 -57.01 15.54 24.46
C LEU A 67 -57.60 16.83 25.04
N GLY A 68 -56.81 17.90 25.14
CA GLY A 68 -57.34 19.18 25.62
C GLY A 68 -58.38 19.78 24.66
N LEU A 69 -58.20 19.62 23.35
CA LEU A 69 -59.18 20.06 22.35
C LEU A 69 -60.50 19.28 22.42
N THR A 70 -60.47 18.00 22.75
CA THR A 70 -61.69 17.18 22.91
C THR A 70 -62.40 17.43 24.24
N LEU A 71 -61.67 17.81 25.29
CA LEU A 71 -62.21 18.08 26.63
C LEU A 71 -62.74 19.51 26.82
N VAL A 72 -62.09 20.52 26.22
CA VAL A 72 -62.52 21.92 26.34
C VAL A 72 -63.84 22.11 25.59
N PRO A 73 -64.92 22.58 26.25
CA PRO A 73 -66.20 22.77 25.60
C PRO A 73 -66.12 23.89 24.55
N GLY A 74 -66.52 23.55 23.33
CA GLY A 74 -66.77 24.49 22.25
C GLY A 74 -68.23 24.92 22.18
N GLN A 75 -68.55 25.72 21.18
CA GLN A 75 -69.91 26.13 20.85
C GLN A 75 -70.15 25.89 19.36
N ASP A 76 -71.32 25.39 19.01
CA ASP A 76 -71.75 25.34 17.61
C ASP A 76 -72.29 26.71 17.14
N ALA A 77 -72.66 26.81 15.87
CA ALA A 77 -73.19 28.04 15.28
C ALA A 77 -74.48 28.57 15.97
N THR A 78 -75.15 27.74 16.77
CA THR A 78 -76.37 28.09 17.52
C THR A 78 -76.09 28.44 18.99
N GLY A 79 -74.82 28.37 19.42
CA GLY A 79 -74.37 28.64 20.79
C GLY A 79 -74.52 27.45 21.74
N ALA A 80 -74.93 26.28 21.24
CA ALA A 80 -75.05 25.07 22.06
C ALA A 80 -73.66 24.45 22.33
N PRO A 81 -73.45 23.82 23.50
CA PRO A 81 -72.17 23.23 23.85
C PRO A 81 -71.83 22.06 22.90
N TYR A 82 -70.70 22.19 22.21
CA TYR A 82 -70.16 21.19 21.28
C TYR A 82 -68.80 20.69 21.76
N ARG A 83 -68.54 19.38 21.62
CA ARG A 83 -67.22 18.80 21.89
C ARG A 83 -66.62 18.27 20.60
N MET A 84 -65.36 18.61 20.36
CA MET A 84 -64.63 18.18 19.19
C MET A 84 -64.39 16.67 19.26
N SER A 85 -64.55 15.97 18.13
CA SER A 85 -64.19 14.56 18.06
C SER A 85 -62.67 14.40 18.15
N PHE A 86 -62.20 13.22 18.59
CA PHE A 86 -60.76 12.91 18.59
C PHE A 86 -60.15 13.01 17.19
N PHE A 87 -60.92 12.64 16.16
CA PHE A 87 -60.46 12.70 14.78
C PHE A 87 -60.28 14.15 14.32
N ASP A 88 -61.27 15.02 14.58
CA ASP A 88 -61.20 16.43 14.20
C ASP A 88 -60.08 17.16 14.94
N ALA A 89 -59.89 16.86 16.22
CA ALA A 89 -58.79 17.41 17.03
C ALA A 89 -57.42 16.93 16.55
N PHE A 90 -57.27 15.64 16.21
CA PHE A 90 -56.06 15.09 15.62
C PHE A 90 -55.76 15.70 14.26
N TYR A 91 -56.77 15.79 13.39
CA TYR A 91 -56.67 16.40 12.06
C TYR A 91 -56.25 17.87 12.15
N PHE A 92 -56.91 18.66 13.01
CA PHE A 92 -56.55 20.05 13.30
C PHE A 92 -55.09 20.19 13.75
N MET A 93 -54.67 19.36 14.72
CA MET A 93 -53.29 19.39 15.23
C MET A 93 -52.27 18.94 14.18
N SER A 94 -52.64 18.07 13.24
CA SER A 94 -51.72 17.56 12.22
C SER A 94 -51.22 18.64 11.26
N TYR A 95 -52.09 19.52 10.79
CA TYR A 95 -51.70 20.65 9.94
C TYR A 95 -51.20 21.86 10.75
N THR A 96 -51.63 21.99 12.02
CA THR A 96 -51.20 23.10 12.90
C THR A 96 -49.78 22.87 13.40
N ALA A 97 -49.46 21.68 13.92
CA ALA A 97 -48.14 21.34 14.44
C ALA A 97 -47.09 21.19 13.34
N SER A 98 -47.49 20.87 12.10
CA SER A 98 -46.61 20.88 10.93
C SER A 98 -46.46 22.27 10.31
N THR A 99 -47.07 23.30 10.90
CA THR A 99 -47.03 24.71 10.45
C THR A 99 -47.63 24.94 9.05
N ILE A 100 -48.46 24.02 8.54
CA ILE A 100 -49.15 24.15 7.26
C ILE A 100 -50.31 25.15 7.37
N GLY A 101 -51.15 25.01 8.41
CA GLY A 101 -52.16 26.01 8.78
C GLY A 101 -53.30 26.23 7.76
N PHE A 102 -54.05 25.18 7.39
CA PHE A 102 -55.18 25.32 6.44
C PHE A 102 -56.33 26.22 6.93
N GLY A 103 -56.46 26.42 8.25
CA GLY A 103 -57.51 27.26 8.83
C GLY A 103 -58.91 26.63 8.82
N GLU A 104 -59.03 25.36 8.44
CA GLU A 104 -60.30 24.62 8.44
C GLU A 104 -60.72 24.26 9.86
N LEU A 105 -61.88 24.76 10.27
CA LEU A 105 -62.44 24.59 11.61
C LEU A 105 -63.87 24.07 11.51
N PRO A 106 -64.25 23.01 12.25
CA PRO A 106 -65.64 22.53 12.29
C PRO A 106 -66.61 23.60 12.80
N ASN A 107 -66.19 24.38 13.80
CA ASN A 107 -66.92 25.49 14.40
C ASN A 107 -65.92 26.56 14.89
N THR A 108 -66.37 27.80 15.07
CA THR A 108 -65.54 28.89 15.60
C THR A 108 -65.08 28.60 17.04
N PHE A 109 -63.77 28.67 17.29
CA PHE A 109 -63.23 28.42 18.63
C PHE A 109 -63.63 29.47 19.65
N THR A 110 -64.05 28.98 20.83
CA THR A 110 -64.29 29.80 22.03
C THR A 110 -63.00 30.41 22.56
N PRO A 111 -63.04 31.47 23.40
CA PRO A 111 -61.83 32.05 23.99
C PRO A 111 -60.96 31.02 24.74
N ALA A 112 -61.59 30.05 25.41
CA ALA A 112 -60.89 28.95 26.10
C ALA A 112 -60.17 28.02 25.11
N GLN A 113 -60.83 27.64 24.01
CA GLN A 113 -60.20 26.83 22.95
C GLN A 113 -59.06 27.59 22.26
N ARG A 114 -59.21 28.90 22.01
CA ARG A 114 -58.16 29.75 21.43
C ARG A 114 -56.94 29.83 22.33
N LEU A 115 -57.13 30.00 23.64
CA LEU A 115 -56.03 30.02 24.61
C LEU A 115 -55.30 28.66 24.62
N TRP A 116 -56.05 27.56 24.63
CA TRP A 116 -55.49 26.22 24.54
C TRP A 116 -54.65 26.01 23.26
N VAL A 117 -55.22 26.35 22.10
CA VAL A 117 -54.54 26.24 20.80
C VAL A 117 -53.29 27.10 20.74
N THR A 118 -53.33 28.31 21.30
CA THR A 118 -52.16 29.19 21.37
C THR A 118 -51.04 28.53 22.18
N ALA A 119 -51.37 27.93 23.33
CA ALA A 119 -50.41 27.20 24.15
C ALA A 119 -49.85 25.96 23.43
N THR A 120 -50.69 25.19 22.73
CA THR A 120 -50.25 23.99 21.99
C THR A 120 -49.41 24.33 20.76
N ILE A 121 -49.63 25.47 20.10
CA ILE A 121 -48.76 25.95 19.01
C ILE A 121 -47.34 26.19 19.54
N TYR A 122 -47.17 26.96 20.60
CA TYR A 122 -45.84 27.20 21.17
C TYR A 122 -45.19 25.91 21.69
N LEU A 123 -45.98 25.02 22.30
CA LEU A 123 -45.49 23.74 22.79
C LEU A 123 -45.02 22.82 21.65
N THR A 124 -45.76 22.76 20.53
CA THR A 124 -45.37 21.95 19.37
C THR A 124 -44.12 22.48 18.69
N VAL A 125 -43.95 23.81 18.60
CA VAL A 125 -42.70 24.42 18.11
C VAL A 125 -41.51 24.02 18.98
N ILE A 126 -41.63 24.06 20.31
CA ILE A 126 -40.57 23.62 21.23
C ILE A 126 -40.26 22.13 21.02
N GLY A 127 -41.29 21.28 20.90
CA GLY A 127 -41.13 19.85 20.65
C GLY A 127 -40.39 19.55 19.34
N TRP A 128 -40.75 20.25 18.25
CA TRP A 128 -40.07 20.13 16.96
C TRP A 128 -38.64 20.66 17.01
N ALA A 129 -38.40 21.81 17.62
CA ALA A 129 -37.06 22.38 17.79
C ALA A 129 -36.13 21.41 18.55
N TYR A 130 -36.64 20.76 19.61
CA TYR A 130 -35.91 19.75 20.35
C TYR A 130 -35.60 18.49 19.51
N ALA A 131 -36.57 18.01 18.73
CA ALA A 131 -36.39 16.85 17.85
C ALA A 131 -35.38 17.13 16.74
N VAL A 132 -35.49 18.28 16.06
CA VAL A 132 -34.55 18.70 15.00
C VAL A 132 -33.16 18.94 15.58
N GLY A 133 -33.06 19.62 16.73
CA GLY A 133 -31.77 19.85 17.41
C GLY A 133 -31.08 18.54 17.79
N THR A 134 -31.84 17.56 18.29
CA THR A 134 -31.30 16.23 18.60
C THR A 134 -30.86 15.47 17.35
N LEU A 135 -31.60 15.58 16.24
CA LEU A 135 -31.23 15.00 14.95
C LEU A 135 -29.94 15.61 14.39
N LEU A 136 -29.80 16.93 14.44
CA LEU A 136 -28.57 17.61 14.02
C LEU A 136 -27.38 17.22 14.91
N ALA A 137 -27.58 17.13 16.23
CA ALA A 137 -26.56 16.68 17.15
C ALA A 137 -26.12 15.22 16.88
N LEU A 138 -27.06 14.34 16.48
CA LEU A 138 -26.76 12.98 16.04
C LEU A 138 -25.92 12.94 14.76
N LEU A 139 -26.23 13.78 13.77
CA LEU A 139 -25.45 13.88 12.53
C LEU A 139 -24.02 14.43 12.75
N GLN A 140 -23.80 15.16 13.84
CA GLN A 140 -22.49 15.65 14.26
C GLN A 140 -21.76 14.68 15.20
N ASP A 141 -22.41 13.61 15.67
CA ASP A 141 -21.80 12.62 16.56
C ASP A 141 -20.73 11.81 15.81
N ARG A 142 -19.50 11.83 16.35
CA ARG A 142 -18.37 11.08 15.80
C ARG A 142 -18.63 9.58 15.80
N ALA A 143 -19.29 9.04 16.82
CA ALA A 143 -19.59 7.61 16.90
C ALA A 143 -20.54 7.18 15.77
N PHE A 144 -21.52 8.03 15.46
CA PHE A 144 -22.48 7.78 14.39
C PHE A 144 -21.80 7.80 13.01
N ARG A 145 -20.97 8.82 12.75
CA ARG A 145 -20.22 8.93 11.48
C ARG A 145 -19.29 7.73 11.27
N ARG A 146 -18.56 7.30 12.31
CA ARG A 146 -17.69 6.11 12.27
C ARG A 146 -18.46 4.85 11.95
N ALA A 147 -19.64 4.66 12.55
CA ALA A 147 -20.46 3.49 12.30
C ALA A 147 -21.00 3.43 10.85
N ILE A 148 -21.43 4.58 10.29
CA ILE A 148 -21.81 4.68 8.88
C ILE A 148 -20.61 4.40 7.97
N ALA A 149 -19.45 5.01 8.25
CA ALA A 149 -18.23 4.82 7.48
C ALA A 149 -17.82 3.35 7.44
N LEU A 150 -17.86 2.66 8.59
CA LEU A 150 -17.59 1.22 8.68
C LEU A 150 -18.58 0.40 7.84
N GLN A 151 -19.87 0.73 7.87
CA GLN A 151 -20.87 0.01 7.08
C GLN A 151 -20.67 0.19 5.58
N HIS A 152 -20.40 1.42 5.13
CA HIS A 152 -20.09 1.72 3.73
C HIS A 152 -18.80 1.03 3.28
N PHE A 153 -17.74 1.13 4.07
CA PHE A 153 -16.47 0.46 3.84
C PHE A 153 -16.63 -1.06 3.70
N THR A 154 -17.33 -1.69 4.65
CA THR A 154 -17.57 -3.14 4.63
C THR A 154 -18.32 -3.57 3.35
N ARG A 155 -19.29 -2.76 2.91
CA ARG A 155 -20.02 -3.00 1.65
C ARG A 155 -19.11 -2.84 0.43
N LYS A 156 -18.25 -1.81 0.40
CA LYS A 156 -17.26 -1.61 -0.68
C LYS A 156 -16.32 -2.80 -0.78
N VAL A 157 -15.70 -3.21 0.33
CA VAL A 157 -14.75 -4.35 0.37
C VAL A 157 -15.43 -5.66 -0.04
N LYS A 158 -16.66 -5.94 0.41
CA LYS A 158 -17.41 -7.14 0.00
C LYS A 158 -17.74 -7.18 -1.49
N ARG A 159 -17.81 -6.02 -2.16
CA ARG A 159 -18.10 -5.91 -3.60
C ARG A 159 -16.85 -6.04 -4.48
N LEU A 160 -15.64 -6.01 -3.90
CA LEU A 160 -14.40 -6.23 -4.65
C LEU A 160 -14.38 -7.66 -5.20
N ARG A 161 -14.42 -7.78 -6.54
CA ARG A 161 -14.34 -9.05 -7.27
C ARG A 161 -12.93 -9.36 -7.77
N GLU A 162 -12.10 -8.34 -7.81
CA GLU A 162 -10.71 -8.39 -8.25
C GLU A 162 -9.78 -8.66 -7.06
N PRO A 163 -8.59 -9.23 -7.30
CA PRO A 163 -7.58 -9.37 -6.27
C PRO A 163 -7.11 -8.03 -5.72
N PHE A 164 -6.84 -7.96 -4.41
CA PHE A 164 -6.42 -6.72 -3.75
C PHE A 164 -5.40 -6.96 -2.64
N LEU A 165 -4.66 -5.92 -2.30
CA LEU A 165 -3.72 -5.87 -1.18
C LEU A 165 -4.36 -5.13 0.00
N LEU A 166 -4.25 -5.70 1.21
CA LEU A 166 -4.66 -5.03 2.44
C LEU A 166 -3.46 -4.32 3.06
N ILE A 167 -3.45 -2.98 3.02
CA ILE A 167 -2.41 -2.15 3.62
C ILE A 167 -2.90 -1.61 4.96
N VAL A 168 -2.15 -1.92 6.01
CA VAL A 168 -2.39 -1.45 7.38
C VAL A 168 -1.36 -0.39 7.73
N GLY A 169 -1.81 0.85 7.82
CA GLY A 169 -1.01 2.07 7.98
C GLY A 169 -0.90 2.84 6.66
N HIS A 170 -1.56 3.99 6.59
CA HIS A 170 -1.50 4.97 5.50
C HIS A 170 -0.61 6.17 5.85
N GLY A 171 0.51 5.91 6.54
CA GLY A 171 1.58 6.90 6.67
C GLY A 171 2.36 7.06 5.37
N ARG A 172 3.56 7.64 5.43
CA ARG A 172 4.40 7.87 4.24
C ARG A 172 4.67 6.59 3.43
N THR A 173 5.01 5.48 4.08
CA THR A 173 5.24 4.19 3.42
C THR A 173 3.97 3.65 2.76
N GLY A 174 2.83 3.72 3.46
CA GLY A 174 1.54 3.27 2.94
C GLY A 174 1.09 4.08 1.73
N GLU A 175 1.26 5.41 1.76
CA GLU A 175 0.98 6.31 0.64
C GLU A 175 1.80 5.94 -0.60
N LEU A 176 3.11 5.78 -0.45
CA LEU A 176 4.02 5.40 -1.55
C LEU A 176 3.61 4.06 -2.17
N LEU A 177 3.31 3.06 -1.35
CA LEU A 177 2.88 1.74 -1.81
C LEU A 177 1.50 1.76 -2.48
N CYS A 178 0.53 2.51 -1.94
CA CYS A 178 -0.78 2.66 -2.56
C CYS A 178 -0.64 3.21 -3.99
N ARG A 179 0.19 4.25 -4.18
CA ARG A 179 0.43 4.83 -5.51
C ARG A 179 1.18 3.86 -6.43
N ALA A 180 2.21 3.19 -5.92
CA ALA A 180 3.00 2.25 -6.71
C ALA A 180 2.16 1.05 -7.19
N PHE A 181 1.30 0.50 -6.34
CA PHE A 181 0.42 -0.61 -6.70
C PHE A 181 -0.78 -0.17 -7.56
N ASP A 182 -1.32 1.02 -7.34
CA ASP A 182 -2.36 1.60 -8.21
C ASP A 182 -1.82 1.81 -9.64
N ALA A 183 -0.57 2.28 -9.78
CA ALA A 183 0.10 2.39 -11.09
C ALA A 183 0.33 1.03 -11.77
N LEU A 184 0.43 -0.06 -11.00
CA LEU A 184 0.46 -1.44 -11.51
C LEU A 184 -0.94 -2.01 -11.80
N GLY A 185 -2.01 -1.24 -11.57
CA GLY A 185 -3.39 -1.68 -11.71
C GLY A 185 -3.87 -2.64 -10.61
N LYS A 186 -3.14 -2.76 -9.49
CA LYS A 186 -3.54 -3.58 -8.35
C LYS A 186 -4.48 -2.80 -7.42
N ARG A 187 -5.57 -3.44 -7.00
CA ARG A 187 -6.50 -2.85 -6.02
C ARG A 187 -5.87 -2.85 -4.63
N VAL A 188 -6.17 -1.82 -3.85
CA VAL A 188 -5.69 -1.68 -2.47
C VAL A 188 -6.86 -1.37 -1.54
N VAL A 189 -6.83 -1.94 -0.34
CA VAL A 189 -7.72 -1.60 0.79
C VAL A 189 -6.83 -1.10 1.93
N VAL A 190 -7.25 -0.03 2.60
CA VAL A 190 -6.41 0.67 3.58
C VAL A 190 -7.10 0.75 4.95
N ILE A 191 -6.32 0.52 6.01
CA ILE A 191 -6.72 0.82 7.40
C ILE A 191 -5.66 1.73 8.03
N ASP A 192 -6.06 2.81 8.70
CA ASP A 192 -5.17 3.61 9.55
C ASP A 192 -5.97 4.11 10.76
N VAL A 193 -5.29 4.42 11.87
CA VAL A 193 -5.91 4.98 13.07
C VAL A 193 -6.17 6.48 12.95
N ALA A 194 -5.44 7.16 12.08
CA ALA A 194 -5.51 8.61 11.90
C ALA A 194 -6.52 8.95 10.79
N GLU A 195 -7.53 9.75 11.15
CA GLU A 195 -8.65 10.13 10.28
C GLU A 195 -8.19 10.96 9.08
N ASP A 196 -7.28 11.91 9.32
CA ASP A 196 -6.67 12.76 8.29
C ASP A 196 -5.97 11.97 7.16
N ARG A 197 -5.39 10.82 7.49
CA ARG A 197 -4.74 9.95 6.49
C ARG A 197 -5.73 9.18 5.64
N ILE A 198 -6.88 8.80 6.20
CA ILE A 198 -7.93 8.13 5.44
C ILE A 198 -8.67 9.15 4.56
N ASP A 199 -8.93 10.35 5.07
CA ASP A 199 -9.51 11.44 4.28
C ASP A 199 -8.62 11.81 3.09
N ALA A 200 -7.29 11.74 3.26
CA ALA A 200 -6.33 11.99 2.17
C ALA A 200 -6.45 10.99 1.00
N LEU A 201 -7.04 9.80 1.20
CA LEU A 201 -7.28 8.84 0.11
C LEU A 201 -8.29 9.38 -0.91
N GLU A 202 -9.30 10.14 -0.46
CA GLU A 202 -10.31 10.74 -1.35
C GLU A 202 -9.72 11.87 -2.21
N LEU A 203 -8.68 12.53 -1.71
CA LEU A 203 -7.94 13.58 -2.42
C LEU A 203 -6.85 13.03 -3.35
N GLY A 204 -6.52 11.75 -3.22
CA GLY A 204 -5.46 11.12 -4.02
C GLY A 204 -5.86 10.89 -5.47
N SER A 205 -4.92 11.11 -6.40
CA SER A 205 -5.09 10.79 -7.82
C SER A 205 -4.84 9.30 -8.09
N TYR A 206 -5.73 8.44 -7.60
CA TYR A 206 -5.72 7.00 -7.87
C TYR A 206 -6.54 6.68 -9.12
N HIS A 207 -6.15 5.65 -9.87
CA HIS A 207 -6.92 5.17 -11.03
C HIS A 207 -8.24 4.51 -10.61
N GLY A 208 -8.35 4.05 -9.37
CA GLY A 208 -9.58 3.50 -8.81
C GLY A 208 -9.85 3.91 -7.36
N ASP A 209 -11.11 3.77 -6.92
CA ASP A 209 -11.54 4.01 -5.53
C ASP A 209 -10.75 3.13 -4.54
N VAL A 210 -10.03 3.74 -3.60
CA VAL A 210 -9.28 3.02 -2.55
C VAL A 210 -10.12 3.01 -1.27
N PRO A 211 -10.74 1.86 -0.89
CA PRO A 211 -11.51 1.83 0.36
C PRO A 211 -10.59 2.03 1.56
N GLY A 212 -10.83 3.09 2.31
CA GLY A 212 -10.15 3.40 3.56
C GLY A 212 -11.05 3.25 4.79
N LEU A 213 -10.50 2.77 5.90
CA LEU A 213 -11.19 2.69 7.19
C LEU A 213 -10.33 3.30 8.30
N VAL A 214 -10.94 4.22 9.06
CA VAL A 214 -10.36 4.74 10.31
C VAL A 214 -10.59 3.71 11.42
N ALA A 215 -9.57 2.90 11.72
CA ALA A 215 -9.69 1.81 12.67
C ALA A 215 -8.34 1.37 13.24
N ASP A 216 -8.39 0.78 14.43
CA ASP A 216 -7.24 0.19 15.10
C ASP A 216 -7.01 -1.25 14.66
N ALA A 217 -5.88 -1.50 14.01
CA ALA A 217 -5.53 -2.82 13.50
C ALA A 217 -5.15 -3.84 14.59
N ARG A 218 -4.99 -3.41 15.84
CA ARG A 218 -4.86 -4.31 16.99
C ARG A 218 -6.12 -5.12 17.26
N ASP A 219 -7.28 -4.63 16.81
CA ASP A 219 -8.53 -5.38 16.84
C ASP A 219 -8.65 -6.26 15.58
N PRO A 220 -8.65 -7.61 15.73
CA PRO A 220 -8.82 -8.52 14.61
C PRO A 220 -10.13 -8.29 13.83
N GLY A 221 -11.17 -7.72 14.47
CA GLY A 221 -12.46 -7.41 13.88
C GLY A 221 -12.36 -6.44 12.72
N HIS A 222 -11.52 -5.41 12.87
CA HIS A 222 -11.24 -4.42 11.82
C HIS A 222 -10.52 -5.03 10.61
N LEU A 223 -9.60 -5.97 10.84
CA LEU A 223 -8.96 -6.72 9.76
C LEU A 223 -9.96 -7.65 9.05
N GLY A 224 -10.89 -8.24 9.80
CA GLY A 224 -11.97 -9.05 9.26
C GLY A 224 -12.88 -8.29 8.29
N VAL A 225 -13.34 -7.09 8.67
CA VAL A 225 -14.19 -6.23 7.80
C VAL A 225 -13.43 -5.65 6.62
N ALA A 226 -12.12 -5.41 6.77
CA ALA A 226 -11.24 -4.98 5.68
C ALA A 226 -10.90 -6.09 4.69
N GLY A 227 -11.49 -7.28 4.86
CA GLY A 227 -11.44 -8.33 3.87
C GLY A 227 -10.23 -9.24 4.02
N LEU A 228 -9.56 -9.30 5.19
CA LEU A 228 -8.48 -10.25 5.43
C LEU A 228 -8.88 -11.70 5.09
N ARG A 229 -10.13 -12.07 5.39
CA ARG A 229 -10.69 -13.41 5.11
C ARG A 229 -11.21 -13.58 3.68
N ASN A 230 -11.21 -12.52 2.87
CA ASN A 230 -11.63 -12.59 1.47
C ASN A 230 -10.59 -13.38 0.66
N LEU A 231 -11.05 -14.33 -0.16
CA LEU A 231 -10.18 -15.12 -1.04
C LEU A 231 -9.46 -14.25 -2.09
N ARG A 232 -9.99 -13.05 -2.38
CA ARG A 232 -9.36 -12.06 -3.25
C ARG A 232 -8.28 -11.21 -2.56
N CYS A 233 -8.14 -11.29 -1.24
CA CYS A 233 -7.02 -10.67 -0.54
C CYS A 233 -5.75 -11.48 -0.84
N GLU A 234 -4.78 -10.88 -1.55
CA GLU A 234 -3.55 -11.55 -2.01
C GLU A 234 -2.41 -11.41 -0.99
N ALA A 235 -2.37 -10.33 -0.22
CA ALA A 235 -1.40 -10.12 0.84
C ALA A 235 -1.91 -9.09 1.85
N VAL A 236 -1.37 -9.15 3.07
CA VAL A 236 -1.52 -8.09 4.07
C VAL A 236 -0.16 -7.47 4.39
N VAL A 237 -0.13 -6.15 4.43
CA VAL A 237 1.10 -5.36 4.66
C VAL A 237 0.92 -4.49 5.89
N ALA A 238 1.64 -4.79 6.97
CA ALA A 238 1.61 -4.04 8.23
C ALA A 238 2.75 -3.01 8.28
N LEU A 239 2.41 -1.73 8.13
CA LEU A 239 3.34 -0.61 7.90
C LEU A 239 3.21 0.50 8.96
N THR A 240 2.54 0.22 10.07
CA THR A 240 2.35 1.23 11.11
C THR A 240 3.68 1.55 11.80
N ASN A 241 3.76 2.70 12.47
CA ASN A 241 4.91 3.06 13.31
C ASN A 241 4.83 2.40 14.71
N ASP A 242 3.79 1.59 14.97
CA ASP A 242 3.59 0.84 16.21
C ASP A 242 3.90 -0.64 15.95
N ASP A 243 5.03 -1.12 16.45
CA ASP A 243 5.46 -2.50 16.24
C ASP A 243 4.49 -3.52 16.87
N GLU A 244 3.76 -3.14 17.94
CA GLU A 244 2.74 -4.02 18.56
C GLU A 244 1.49 -4.13 17.68
N ALA A 245 1.09 -3.03 17.02
CA ALA A 245 0.02 -3.09 16.01
C ALA A 245 0.43 -3.97 14.82
N ASN A 246 1.67 -3.87 14.35
CA ASN A 246 2.17 -4.72 13.26
C ASN A 246 2.23 -6.20 13.69
N LEU A 247 2.62 -6.49 14.93
CA LEU A 247 2.60 -7.84 15.48
C LEU A 247 1.17 -8.40 15.54
N ALA A 248 0.20 -7.61 16.02
CA ALA A 248 -1.20 -8.02 16.09
C ALA A 248 -1.77 -8.36 14.70
N VAL A 249 -1.41 -7.58 13.66
CA VAL A 249 -1.78 -7.87 12.27
C VAL A 249 -1.17 -9.20 11.81
N ALA A 250 0.13 -9.41 12.04
CA ALA A 250 0.82 -10.63 11.64
C ALA A 250 0.23 -11.88 12.32
N MET A 251 -0.03 -11.80 13.63
CA MET A 251 -0.69 -12.85 14.40
C MET A 251 -2.11 -13.14 13.88
N THR A 252 -2.90 -12.10 13.67
CA THR A 252 -4.27 -12.23 13.18
C THR A 252 -4.31 -12.89 11.80
N ALA A 253 -3.42 -12.46 10.90
CA ALA A 253 -3.28 -13.05 9.58
C ALA A 253 -2.87 -14.52 9.67
N ALA A 254 -1.85 -14.85 10.46
CA ALA A 254 -1.40 -16.23 10.64
C ALA A 254 -2.49 -17.16 11.19
N LEU A 255 -3.33 -16.67 12.11
CA LEU A 255 -4.42 -17.45 12.71
C LEU A 255 -5.64 -17.59 11.79
N LEU A 256 -5.99 -16.55 11.02
CA LEU A 256 -7.21 -16.53 10.21
C LEU A 256 -7.00 -16.97 8.75
N ARG A 257 -5.82 -16.72 8.21
CA ARG A 257 -5.39 -17.00 6.82
C ARG A 257 -3.90 -17.37 6.80
N PRO A 258 -3.51 -18.56 7.32
CA PRO A 258 -2.11 -19.00 7.34
C PRO A 258 -1.46 -19.16 5.95
N ASP A 259 -2.29 -19.19 4.90
CA ASP A 259 -1.91 -19.20 3.49
C ASP A 259 -1.57 -17.80 2.93
N LEU A 260 -2.07 -16.73 3.57
CA LEU A 260 -1.92 -15.36 3.06
C LEU A 260 -0.50 -14.84 3.30
N PRO A 261 0.20 -14.36 2.26
CA PRO A 261 1.41 -13.56 2.40
C PRO A 261 1.25 -12.40 3.39
N VAL A 262 2.15 -12.32 4.36
CA VAL A 262 2.22 -11.23 5.35
C VAL A 262 3.57 -10.54 5.22
N VAL A 263 3.55 -9.23 5.01
CA VAL A 263 4.75 -8.38 5.12
C VAL A 263 4.56 -7.44 6.29
N ALA A 264 5.52 -7.39 7.21
CA ALA A 264 5.41 -6.57 8.42
C ALA A 264 6.69 -5.77 8.64
N ARG A 265 6.53 -4.48 8.96
CA ARG A 265 7.63 -3.62 9.37
C ARG A 265 7.91 -3.79 10.86
N THR A 266 9.17 -3.95 11.23
CA THR A 266 9.62 -3.72 12.62
C THR A 266 11.12 -3.42 12.64
N VAL A 267 11.54 -2.63 13.62
CA VAL A 267 12.96 -2.34 13.92
C VAL A 267 13.42 -3.02 15.21
N SER A 268 12.53 -3.78 15.86
CA SER A 268 12.81 -4.48 17.12
C SER A 268 13.07 -5.96 16.83
N PRO A 269 14.29 -6.47 17.09
CA PRO A 269 14.60 -7.89 16.92
C PRO A 269 13.67 -8.81 17.73
N ALA A 270 13.33 -8.40 18.97
CA ALA A 270 12.43 -9.16 19.83
C ALA A 270 11.01 -9.27 19.26
N ILE A 271 10.50 -8.22 18.61
CA ILE A 271 9.18 -8.26 17.97
C ILE A 271 9.24 -9.08 16.68
N ALA A 272 10.33 -8.97 15.91
CA ALA A 272 10.53 -9.81 14.73
C ALA A 272 10.53 -11.31 15.08
N GLU A 273 11.19 -11.71 16.18
CA GLU A 273 11.17 -13.09 16.68
C GLU A 273 9.75 -13.53 17.07
N ARG A 274 8.99 -12.68 17.79
CA ARG A 274 7.59 -12.95 18.12
C ARG A 274 6.73 -13.12 16.87
N MET A 275 6.90 -12.26 15.85
CA MET A 275 6.20 -12.38 14.57
C MET A 275 6.49 -13.73 13.90
N GLN A 276 7.74 -14.18 13.92
CA GLN A 276 8.16 -15.49 13.38
C GLN A 276 7.65 -16.68 14.21
N ALA A 277 7.35 -16.51 15.50
CA ALA A 277 6.78 -17.57 16.32
C ALA A 277 5.32 -17.92 15.94
N PHE A 278 4.55 -16.94 15.44
CA PHE A 278 3.15 -17.16 15.03
C PHE A 278 2.97 -17.59 13.57
N GLY A 279 3.94 -17.29 12.71
CA GLY A 279 3.88 -17.62 11.29
C GLY A 279 5.21 -17.35 10.59
N SER A 280 5.19 -17.17 9.28
CA SER A 280 6.39 -16.81 8.51
C SER A 280 6.18 -15.49 7.77
N PRO A 281 5.90 -14.38 8.47
CA PRO A 281 5.80 -13.08 7.82
C PRO A 281 7.18 -12.65 7.32
N THR A 282 7.21 -11.98 6.17
CA THR A 282 8.43 -11.29 5.73
C THR A 282 8.58 -10.02 6.55
N VAL A 283 9.58 -9.99 7.41
CA VAL A 283 9.86 -8.85 8.28
C VAL A 283 10.81 -7.89 7.59
N VAL A 284 10.42 -6.62 7.50
CA VAL A 284 11.23 -5.54 6.92
C VAL A 284 11.73 -4.60 8.01
N ASN A 285 13.05 -4.61 8.22
CA ASN A 285 13.74 -3.64 9.05
C ASN A 285 14.51 -2.64 8.16
N PRO A 286 14.09 -1.36 8.10
CA PRO A 286 14.72 -0.38 7.23
C PRO A 286 16.19 -0.06 7.60
N PHE A 287 16.59 -0.26 8.87
CA PHE A 287 17.96 0.03 9.30
C PHE A 287 18.93 -1.04 8.82
N ASN A 288 18.56 -2.31 8.98
CA ASN A 288 19.36 -3.42 8.48
C ASN A 288 19.42 -3.40 6.95
N ARG A 289 18.30 -3.07 6.28
CA ARG A 289 18.27 -2.91 4.83
C ARG A 289 19.19 -1.79 4.33
N PHE A 290 19.26 -0.68 5.06
CA PHE A 290 20.22 0.37 4.72
C PHE A 290 21.67 -0.11 4.84
N GLY A 291 21.98 -0.86 5.89
CA GLY A 291 23.28 -1.50 6.08
C GLY A 291 23.66 -2.44 4.94
N ASP A 292 22.77 -3.39 4.62
CA ASP A 292 22.92 -4.30 3.46
C ASP A 292 23.22 -3.51 2.18
N HIS A 293 22.43 -2.45 1.93
CA HIS A 293 22.57 -1.57 0.77
C HIS A 293 23.92 -0.85 0.73
N LEU A 294 24.39 -0.34 1.87
CA LEU A 294 25.68 0.33 1.98
C LEU A 294 26.84 -0.64 1.67
N ARG A 295 26.74 -1.88 2.16
CA ARG A 295 27.74 -2.93 1.92
C ARG A 295 27.78 -3.36 0.46
N ILE A 296 26.61 -3.55 -0.17
CA ILE A 296 26.53 -3.82 -1.62
C ILE A 296 27.11 -2.63 -2.40
N ALA A 297 26.81 -1.39 -1.99
CA ALA A 297 27.33 -0.19 -2.64
C ALA A 297 28.86 -0.05 -2.53
N MET A 298 29.48 -0.51 -1.43
CA MET A 298 30.94 -0.53 -1.27
C MET A 298 31.61 -1.56 -2.18
N ARG A 299 31.02 -2.77 -2.28
CA ARG A 299 31.59 -3.88 -3.05
C ARG A 299 31.28 -3.81 -4.55
N SER A 300 30.05 -3.43 -4.88
CA SER A 300 29.47 -3.43 -6.22
C SER A 300 28.54 -2.21 -6.43
N PRO A 301 29.10 -1.00 -6.64
CA PRO A 301 28.34 0.24 -6.80
C PRO A 301 27.28 0.24 -7.92
N ALA A 302 27.57 -0.41 -9.06
CA ALA A 302 26.63 -0.52 -10.18
C ALA A 302 25.51 -1.53 -9.88
N SER A 303 25.81 -2.63 -9.20
CA SER A 303 24.77 -3.57 -8.72
C SER A 303 23.80 -2.87 -7.79
N TYR A 304 24.30 -2.10 -6.82
CA TYR A 304 23.47 -1.31 -5.91
C TYR A 304 22.63 -0.25 -6.66
N GLN A 305 23.23 0.46 -7.62
CA GLN A 305 22.54 1.44 -8.46
C GLN A 305 21.37 0.80 -9.22
N LEU A 306 21.59 -0.38 -9.81
CA LEU A 306 20.57 -1.13 -10.54
C LEU A 306 19.42 -1.55 -9.63
N MET A 307 19.73 -2.16 -8.48
CA MET A 307 18.73 -2.62 -7.52
C MET A 307 17.87 -1.45 -7.03
N THR A 308 18.51 -0.37 -6.58
CA THR A 308 17.80 0.83 -6.11
C THR A 308 16.91 1.42 -7.20
N TRP A 309 17.38 1.44 -8.45
CA TRP A 309 16.59 1.95 -9.57
C TRP A 309 15.33 1.12 -9.79
N LEU A 310 15.45 -0.21 -9.81
CA LEU A 310 14.35 -1.17 -10.01
C LEU A 310 13.34 -1.15 -8.85
N GLU A 311 13.83 -1.08 -7.62
CA GLU A 311 13.00 -1.04 -6.42
C GLU A 311 12.21 0.27 -6.28
N SER A 312 12.70 1.37 -6.86
CA SER A 312 12.02 2.67 -6.87
C SER A 312 10.74 2.68 -7.73
N GLY A 313 10.58 1.68 -8.61
CA GLY A 313 9.39 1.52 -9.46
C GLY A 313 9.34 2.44 -10.68
N PRO A 314 8.28 2.30 -11.51
CA PRO A 314 8.16 3.00 -12.79
C PRO A 314 8.21 4.54 -12.66
N GLY A 315 8.92 5.19 -13.58
CA GLY A 315 9.04 6.65 -13.66
C GLY A 315 10.16 7.26 -12.80
N ALA A 316 10.77 6.48 -11.91
CA ALA A 316 11.92 6.89 -11.10
C ALA A 316 13.15 7.22 -11.97
N GLU A 317 13.86 8.29 -11.66
CA GLU A 317 15.09 8.63 -12.36
C GLU A 317 16.24 7.70 -11.94
N LEU A 318 17.13 7.35 -12.88
CA LEU A 318 18.33 6.58 -12.58
C LEU A 318 19.15 7.30 -11.49
N PRO A 319 19.30 6.72 -10.30
CA PRO A 319 20.01 7.36 -9.19
C PRO A 319 21.47 7.57 -9.55
N LYS A 320 22.11 8.58 -8.93
CA LYS A 320 23.55 8.76 -9.02
C LYS A 320 24.24 7.52 -8.44
N ARG A 321 25.30 7.05 -9.11
CA ARG A 321 26.10 5.92 -8.60
C ARG A 321 26.91 6.38 -7.40
N GLY A 322 26.46 6.04 -6.19
CA GLY A 322 27.23 6.23 -4.98
C GLY A 322 28.49 5.36 -4.99
N ARG A 323 29.62 5.88 -4.50
CA ARG A 323 30.85 5.13 -4.26
C ARG A 323 31.27 5.34 -2.81
N PRO A 324 30.60 4.69 -1.86
CA PRO A 324 31.01 4.78 -0.46
C PRO A 324 32.45 4.26 -0.29
N PRO A 325 33.28 4.94 0.53
CA PRO A 325 34.62 4.45 0.84
C PRO A 325 34.60 3.04 1.44
N ALA A 326 35.40 2.15 0.88
CA ALA A 326 35.50 0.75 1.33
C ALA A 326 36.67 0.51 2.30
N GLU A 327 37.51 1.52 2.53
CA GLU A 327 38.65 1.47 3.45
C GLU A 327 38.78 2.78 4.21
N GLY A 328 39.30 2.73 5.44
CA GLY A 328 39.58 3.90 6.26
C GLY A 328 38.67 4.05 7.48
N HIS A 329 38.77 5.21 8.12
CA HIS A 329 38.08 5.53 9.36
C HIS A 329 36.73 6.21 9.12
N TRP A 330 35.69 5.73 9.80
CA TRP A 330 34.34 6.27 9.78
C TRP A 330 33.94 6.82 11.14
N VAL A 331 33.17 7.92 11.13
CA VAL A 331 32.57 8.48 12.35
C VAL A 331 31.05 8.34 12.29
N VAL A 332 30.45 7.72 13.31
CA VAL A 332 29.00 7.53 13.42
C VAL A 332 28.48 8.37 14.58
N CYS A 333 27.68 9.40 14.29
CA CYS A 333 27.02 10.23 15.29
C CYS A 333 25.58 9.77 15.53
N GLY A 334 25.30 9.34 16.76
CA GLY A 334 24.03 8.72 17.14
C GLY A 334 24.11 7.20 17.16
N TYR A 335 24.18 6.60 18.35
CA TYR A 335 24.25 5.16 18.61
C TYR A 335 22.91 4.55 19.06
N GLY A 336 21.80 5.10 18.53
CA GLY A 336 20.49 4.45 18.65
C GLY A 336 20.39 3.18 17.81
N ARG A 337 19.16 2.63 17.65
CA ARG A 337 18.91 1.42 16.84
C ARG A 337 19.58 1.46 15.46
N PHE A 338 19.46 2.59 14.75
CA PHE A 338 20.09 2.75 13.44
C PHE A 338 21.62 2.79 13.50
N GLY A 339 22.19 3.58 14.41
CA GLY A 339 23.65 3.70 14.55
C GLY A 339 24.33 2.40 14.94
N ARG A 340 23.68 1.57 15.76
CA ARG A 340 24.15 0.23 16.13
C ARG A 340 24.27 -0.69 14.92
N GLU A 341 23.22 -0.78 14.11
CA GLU A 341 23.21 -1.60 12.89
C GLU A 341 24.28 -1.12 11.90
N VAL A 342 24.33 0.18 11.59
CA VAL A 342 25.34 0.73 10.67
C VAL A 342 26.76 0.54 11.19
N THR A 343 27.00 0.71 12.49
CA THR A 343 28.32 0.45 13.08
C THR A 343 28.70 -1.02 12.95
N ALA A 344 27.77 -1.94 13.20
CA ALA A 344 28.01 -3.37 13.03
C ALA A 344 28.32 -3.71 11.57
N ASP A 345 27.57 -3.16 10.62
CA ASP A 345 27.76 -3.39 9.18
C ASP A 345 29.10 -2.84 8.66
N LEU A 346 29.48 -1.62 9.06
CA LEU A 346 30.77 -1.03 8.70
C LEU A 346 31.94 -1.85 9.26
N ARG A 347 31.85 -2.28 10.53
CA ARG A 347 32.87 -3.14 11.14
C ARG A 347 32.95 -4.53 10.50
N ALA A 348 31.81 -5.08 10.05
CA ALA A 348 31.77 -6.34 9.32
C ALA A 348 32.48 -6.27 7.95
N GLU A 349 32.59 -5.07 7.36
CA GLU A 349 33.43 -4.80 6.18
C GLU A 349 34.89 -4.49 6.52
N GLY A 350 35.28 -4.55 7.79
CA GLY A 350 36.66 -4.31 8.24
C GLY A 350 37.04 -2.84 8.43
N LEU A 351 36.06 -1.93 8.44
CA LEU A 351 36.31 -0.50 8.64
C LEU A 351 36.53 -0.16 10.11
N ASP A 352 37.40 0.82 10.36
CA ASP A 352 37.56 1.41 11.70
C ASP A 352 36.42 2.41 11.93
N VAL A 353 35.73 2.29 13.06
CA VAL A 353 34.52 3.07 13.36
C VAL A 353 34.64 3.72 14.74
N THR A 354 34.51 5.04 14.76
CA THR A 354 34.34 5.82 16.00
C THR A 354 32.91 6.26 16.16
N VAL A 355 32.32 5.97 17.32
CA VAL A 355 30.95 6.33 17.66
C VAL A 355 30.95 7.59 18.52
N VAL A 356 30.06 8.54 18.22
CA VAL A 356 29.80 9.72 19.03
C VAL A 356 28.41 9.62 19.64
N GLU A 357 28.33 9.53 20.97
CA GLU A 357 27.08 9.41 21.72
C GLU A 357 27.27 9.89 23.17
N PRO A 358 26.24 10.46 23.83
CA PRO A 358 26.24 10.70 25.27
C PRO A 358 26.41 9.40 26.08
N ARG A 359 27.03 9.51 27.27
CA ARG A 359 27.39 8.36 28.12
C ARG A 359 26.25 7.38 28.40
N ALA A 360 25.04 7.89 28.61
CA ALA A 360 23.88 7.09 28.99
C ALA A 360 23.43 6.09 27.91
N THR A 361 23.82 6.35 26.65
CA THR A 361 23.41 5.60 25.45
C THR A 361 24.62 5.10 24.66
N ALA A 362 25.83 5.31 25.17
CA ALA A 362 27.07 4.84 24.58
C ALA A 362 27.15 3.30 24.55
N PRO A 363 27.93 2.71 23.62
CA PRO A 363 28.24 1.28 23.64
C PRO A 363 28.77 0.82 25.00
N GLU A 364 28.48 -0.41 25.39
CA GLU A 364 29.00 -0.95 26.65
C GLU A 364 30.54 -1.10 26.58
N ALA A 365 31.20 -0.87 27.72
CA ALA A 365 32.64 -1.00 27.83
C ALA A 365 33.04 -2.48 27.64
N GLY A 366 33.45 -2.85 26.43
CA GLY A 366 33.80 -4.23 26.07
C GLY A 366 33.59 -4.58 24.59
N ASP A 367 32.75 -3.82 23.87
CA ASP A 367 32.40 -4.12 22.46
C ASP A 367 33.54 -3.86 21.44
N GLY A 368 34.70 -3.37 21.93
CA GLY A 368 35.84 -3.01 21.09
C GLY A 368 35.55 -1.86 20.11
N ILE A 369 34.58 -1.00 20.45
CA ILE A 369 34.17 0.16 19.64
C ILE A 369 34.77 1.42 20.26
N THR A 370 35.54 2.17 19.46
CA THR A 370 36.03 3.47 19.87
C THR A 370 34.85 4.42 20.04
N THR A 371 34.68 4.96 21.26
CA THR A 371 33.56 5.84 21.58
C THR A 371 34.06 7.19 22.09
N VAL A 372 33.51 8.27 21.54
CA VAL A 372 33.70 9.63 22.03
C VAL A 372 32.42 10.08 22.72
N GLU A 373 32.53 10.30 24.03
CA GLU A 373 31.42 10.83 24.83
C GLU A 373 31.16 12.30 24.45
N GLY A 374 29.92 12.59 24.04
CA GLY A 374 29.49 13.94 23.70
C GLY A 374 28.32 13.99 22.73
N SER A 375 27.81 15.21 22.50
CA SER A 375 26.78 15.45 21.49
C SER A 375 27.42 15.72 20.14
N GLY A 376 26.95 15.06 19.08
CA GLY A 376 27.45 15.28 17.71
C GLY A 376 27.21 16.69 17.17
N VAL A 377 26.35 17.49 17.81
CA VAL A 377 26.14 18.91 17.45
C VAL A 377 27.21 19.85 18.01
N ASP A 378 28.08 19.38 18.91
CA ASP A 378 29.21 20.14 19.41
C ASP A 378 30.42 19.93 18.47
N PRO A 379 30.88 20.98 17.76
CA PRO A 379 32.01 20.85 16.85
C PRO A 379 33.29 20.34 17.53
N ALA A 380 33.50 20.64 18.83
CA ALA A 380 34.67 20.15 19.56
C ALA A 380 34.64 18.63 19.72
N VAL A 381 33.45 18.04 19.88
CA VAL A 381 33.26 16.58 19.93
C VAL A 381 33.62 15.94 18.59
N LEU A 382 33.17 16.54 17.47
CA LEU A 382 33.48 16.05 16.12
C LEU A 382 34.99 16.09 15.81
N VAL A 383 35.70 17.11 16.31
CA VAL A 383 37.16 17.18 16.21
C VAL A 383 37.81 16.03 17.00
N ARG A 384 37.39 15.80 18.25
CA ARG A 384 37.90 14.67 19.06
C ARG A 384 37.57 13.31 18.45
N ALA A 385 36.43 13.20 17.76
CA ALA A 385 36.02 11.99 17.05
C ALA A 385 36.82 11.72 15.76
N GLY A 386 37.71 12.64 15.36
CA GLY A 386 38.59 12.42 14.22
C GLY A 386 37.95 12.71 12.85
N VAL A 387 36.86 13.48 12.79
CA VAL A 387 36.14 13.77 11.53
C VAL A 387 37.05 14.38 10.45
N ALA A 388 38.07 15.14 10.85
CA ALA A 388 39.04 15.73 9.92
C ALA A 388 39.83 14.68 9.11
N GLY A 389 40.10 13.50 9.69
CA GLY A 389 40.81 12.39 9.04
C GLY A 389 39.91 11.25 8.56
N ALA A 390 38.61 11.32 8.86
CA ALA A 390 37.64 10.30 8.49
C ALA A 390 37.35 10.31 6.98
N VAL A 391 37.16 9.13 6.40
CA VAL A 391 36.71 8.97 5.02
C VAL A 391 35.19 9.04 4.90
N GLY A 392 34.48 8.70 5.99
CA GLY A 392 33.03 8.66 6.02
C GLY A 392 32.43 9.14 7.35
N PHE A 393 31.23 9.70 7.25
CA PHE A 393 30.49 10.27 8.37
C PHE A 393 29.02 9.85 8.30
N VAL A 394 28.44 9.44 9.43
CA VAL A 394 27.03 9.06 9.53
C VAL A 394 26.31 9.96 10.53
N ALA A 395 25.29 10.69 10.06
CA ALA A 395 24.35 11.45 10.89
C ALA A 395 23.06 10.64 11.12
N GLY A 396 22.97 9.94 12.24
CA GLY A 396 22.01 8.84 12.44
C GLY A 396 20.88 9.06 13.45
N THR A 397 20.62 10.29 13.89
CA THR A 397 19.64 10.55 14.96
C THR A 397 18.19 10.54 14.44
N ASP A 398 17.23 10.58 15.36
CA ASP A 398 15.79 10.69 15.08
C ASP A 398 15.32 12.13 14.82
N ASN A 399 16.24 13.11 14.84
CA ASN A 399 15.96 14.52 14.57
C ASN A 399 16.69 15.01 13.30
N ASP A 400 15.90 15.43 12.31
CA ASP A 400 16.40 15.89 11.02
C ASP A 400 17.25 17.16 11.12
N THR A 401 16.90 18.08 12.02
CA THR A 401 17.65 19.34 12.20
C THR A 401 19.02 19.06 12.80
N THR A 402 19.08 18.16 13.79
CA THR A 402 20.33 17.65 14.36
C THR A 402 21.18 16.99 13.28
N ASN A 403 20.60 16.11 12.46
CA ASN A 403 21.31 15.42 11.39
C ASN A 403 21.90 16.41 10.37
N LEU A 404 21.12 17.40 9.92
CA LEU A 404 21.60 18.42 8.97
C LEU A 404 22.71 19.30 9.57
N SER A 405 22.61 19.68 10.85
CA SER A 405 23.65 20.44 11.55
C SER A 405 24.97 19.66 11.60
N MET A 406 24.91 18.40 12.03
CA MET A 406 26.07 17.52 12.11
C MET A 406 26.75 17.32 10.75
N VAL A 407 25.96 17.17 9.68
CA VAL A 407 26.49 17.09 8.31
C VAL A 407 27.22 18.38 7.91
N SER A 408 26.64 19.54 8.21
CA SER A 408 27.24 20.83 7.91
C SER A 408 28.58 21.00 8.63
N ASP A 409 28.63 20.67 9.93
CA ASP A 409 29.85 20.76 10.73
C ASP A 409 30.92 19.75 10.28
N ALA A 410 30.53 18.52 9.96
CA ALA A 410 31.43 17.51 9.41
C ALA A 410 32.08 17.97 8.10
N ARG A 411 31.30 18.56 7.18
CA ARG A 411 31.83 19.10 5.91
C ARG A 411 32.68 20.35 6.08
N ARG A 412 32.43 21.14 7.12
CA ARG A 412 33.29 22.28 7.47
C ARG A 412 34.68 21.80 7.90
N LEU A 413 34.75 20.69 8.62
CA LEU A 413 36.01 20.05 9.06
C LEU A 413 36.70 19.28 7.93
N ASN A 414 35.94 18.57 7.10
CA ASN A 414 36.44 17.77 5.98
C ASN A 414 35.50 17.89 4.78
N ARG A 415 35.89 18.68 3.78
CA ARG A 415 35.04 18.96 2.60
C ARG A 415 34.84 17.76 1.67
N SER A 416 35.75 16.78 1.71
CA SER A 416 35.71 15.58 0.86
C SER A 416 35.09 14.37 1.54
N ILE A 417 34.64 14.50 2.79
CA ILE A 417 34.09 13.37 3.55
C ILE A 417 32.84 12.80 2.88
N PHE A 418 32.75 11.47 2.81
CA PHE A 418 31.52 10.82 2.39
C PHE A 418 30.49 10.94 3.52
N VAL A 419 29.32 11.51 3.22
CA VAL A 419 28.27 11.71 4.22
C VAL A 419 27.10 10.77 3.97
N ALA A 420 26.79 9.96 4.97
CA ALA A 420 25.51 9.29 5.11
C ALA A 420 24.65 10.01 6.16
N ALA A 421 23.35 10.13 5.91
CA ALA A 421 22.44 10.75 6.87
C ALA A 421 21.07 10.06 6.88
N ARG A 422 20.38 10.17 8.01
CA ARG A 422 19.00 9.70 8.15
C ARG A 422 18.02 10.87 8.05
N GLN A 423 17.04 10.75 7.18
CA GLN A 423 15.87 11.63 7.12
C GLN A 423 14.66 10.92 7.73
N ASN A 424 14.05 11.54 8.73
CA ASN A 424 12.91 11.02 9.47
C ASN A 424 11.59 11.58 8.97
N ARG A 425 11.56 12.84 8.50
CA ARG A 425 10.32 13.52 8.07
C ARG A 425 10.37 13.86 6.58
N ALA A 426 9.26 13.64 5.89
CA ALA A 426 9.12 14.00 4.47
C ALA A 426 9.24 15.52 4.25
N ALA A 427 8.78 16.34 5.20
CA ALA A 427 8.86 17.80 5.13
C ALA A 427 10.30 18.33 5.06
N SER A 428 11.29 17.56 5.54
CA SER A 428 12.70 17.94 5.52
C SER A 428 13.39 17.61 4.19
N ALA A 429 12.73 16.89 3.27
CA ALA A 429 13.34 16.40 2.02
C ALA A 429 14.05 17.50 1.19
N PRO A 430 13.48 18.71 1.02
CA PRO A 430 14.16 19.77 0.27
C PRO A 430 15.49 20.20 0.89
N LEU A 431 15.60 20.18 2.23
CA LEU A 431 16.83 20.53 2.94
C LEU A 431 17.91 19.45 2.75
N PHE A 432 17.54 18.17 2.85
CA PHE A 432 18.46 17.08 2.57
C PHE A 432 18.93 17.07 1.10
N ALA A 433 18.05 17.40 0.16
CA ALA A 433 18.39 17.53 -1.25
C ALA A 433 19.38 18.68 -1.50
N ALA A 434 19.16 19.85 -0.88
CA ALA A 434 20.07 21.00 -0.97
C ALA A 434 21.45 20.71 -0.35
N MET A 435 21.50 19.87 0.68
CA MET A 435 22.74 19.41 1.30
C MET A 435 23.46 18.33 0.50
N GLU A 436 22.94 17.83 -0.62
CA GLU A 436 23.62 16.82 -1.47
C GLU A 436 24.24 15.66 -0.68
N ILE A 437 23.46 15.03 0.21
CA ILE A 437 23.93 13.88 0.99
C ILE A 437 24.33 12.73 0.06
N ASN A 438 25.48 12.09 0.32
CA ASN A 438 26.01 11.04 -0.56
C ASN A 438 25.21 9.73 -0.45
N SER A 439 24.78 9.37 0.77
CA SER A 439 23.87 8.24 1.02
C SER A 439 22.78 8.64 2.01
N LEU A 440 21.53 8.69 1.56
CA LEU A 440 20.41 9.13 2.37
C LEU A 440 19.54 7.93 2.76
N LEU A 441 19.39 7.70 4.06
CA LEU A 441 18.38 6.80 4.59
C LEU A 441 17.06 7.54 4.77
N VAL A 442 16.05 7.19 3.97
CA VAL A 442 14.66 7.51 4.23
C VAL A 442 13.93 6.21 4.60
N PRO A 443 13.72 5.91 5.90
CA PRO A 443 13.18 4.61 6.31
C PRO A 443 11.87 4.25 5.63
N ALA A 444 11.02 5.26 5.39
CA ALA A 444 9.74 5.06 4.74
C ALA A 444 9.86 4.58 3.29
N GLU A 445 10.86 5.07 2.55
CA GLU A 445 11.12 4.69 1.16
C GLU A 445 11.77 3.32 1.10
N VAL A 446 12.74 3.03 1.98
CA VAL A 446 13.36 1.69 2.06
C VAL A 446 12.32 0.60 2.28
N VAL A 447 11.38 0.79 3.23
CA VAL A 447 10.30 -0.18 3.43
C VAL A 447 9.36 -0.27 2.23
N ALA A 448 9.02 0.87 1.60
CA ALA A 448 8.12 0.86 0.43
C ALA A 448 8.76 0.13 -0.76
N HIS A 449 10.02 0.42 -1.04
CA HIS A 449 10.81 -0.20 -2.11
C HIS A 449 10.94 -1.71 -1.93
N GLU A 450 11.27 -2.16 -0.71
CA GLU A 450 11.36 -3.58 -0.37
C GLU A 450 10.02 -4.30 -0.54
N VAL A 451 8.94 -3.74 0.01
CA VAL A 451 7.59 -4.32 -0.09
C VAL A 451 7.12 -4.34 -1.56
N PHE A 452 7.39 -3.28 -2.31
CA PHE A 452 7.08 -3.20 -3.73
C PHE A 452 7.83 -4.27 -4.51
N ALA A 453 9.13 -4.43 -4.30
CA ALA A 453 9.95 -5.45 -4.95
C ALA A 453 9.42 -6.87 -4.69
N GLN A 454 8.97 -7.14 -3.46
CA GLN A 454 8.44 -8.44 -3.06
C GLN A 454 7.04 -8.74 -3.62
N LEU A 455 6.15 -7.75 -3.66
CA LEU A 455 4.72 -7.96 -3.97
C LEU A 455 4.31 -7.51 -5.39
N SER A 456 5.16 -6.77 -6.10
CA SER A 456 4.89 -6.36 -7.49
C SER A 456 4.85 -7.59 -8.42
N THR A 457 5.95 -8.33 -8.50
CA THR A 457 6.07 -9.58 -9.25
C THR A 457 7.14 -10.51 -8.65
N PRO A 458 6.87 -11.83 -8.57
CA PRO A 458 7.84 -12.83 -8.12
C PRO A 458 9.19 -12.77 -8.82
N LEU A 459 9.16 -12.49 -10.12
CA LEU A 459 10.34 -12.48 -10.96
C LEU A 459 11.28 -11.31 -10.63
N LEU A 460 10.73 -10.16 -10.21
CA LEU A 460 11.55 -8.99 -9.84
C LEU A 460 12.35 -9.30 -8.59
N TRP A 461 11.70 -9.83 -7.56
CA TRP A 461 12.38 -10.20 -6.32
C TRP A 461 13.49 -11.24 -6.58
N ARG A 462 13.19 -12.28 -7.36
CA ARG A 462 14.20 -13.29 -7.77
C ARG A 462 15.37 -12.65 -8.52
N PHE A 463 15.08 -11.74 -9.45
CA PHE A 463 16.09 -10.99 -10.19
C PHE A 463 16.99 -10.19 -9.23
N LEU A 464 16.41 -9.37 -8.35
CA LEU A 464 17.15 -8.55 -7.39
C LEU A 464 18.04 -9.38 -6.47
N GLN A 465 17.58 -10.55 -6.02
CA GLN A 465 18.38 -11.46 -5.21
C GLN A 465 19.59 -12.04 -5.96
N GLY A 466 19.49 -12.18 -7.29
CA GLY A 466 20.53 -12.69 -8.18
C GLY A 466 21.54 -11.64 -8.64
N VAL A 467 21.21 -10.34 -8.55
CA VAL A 467 22.06 -9.24 -9.03
C VAL A 467 23.44 -9.23 -8.36
N PRO A 468 23.59 -9.37 -7.02
CA PRO A 468 24.90 -9.34 -6.38
C PRO A 468 25.85 -10.43 -6.85
N GLN A 469 25.35 -11.59 -7.30
CA GLN A 469 26.17 -12.73 -7.74
C GLN A 469 26.67 -12.60 -9.18
N GLN A 470 26.09 -11.72 -10.00
CA GLN A 470 26.53 -11.49 -11.39
C GLN A 470 27.77 -10.59 -11.47
N GLY A 471 28.06 -9.82 -10.42
CA GLY A 471 29.17 -8.87 -10.37
C GLY A 471 28.86 -7.48 -10.94
N ASP A 472 29.73 -6.52 -10.59
CA ASP A 472 29.48 -5.09 -10.82
C ASP A 472 29.53 -4.68 -12.30
N ALA A 473 30.43 -5.30 -13.08
CA ALA A 473 30.58 -5.03 -14.50
C ALA A 473 29.32 -5.43 -15.28
N TRP A 474 28.74 -6.58 -14.97
CA TRP A 474 27.48 -7.04 -15.56
C TRP A 474 26.33 -6.06 -15.28
N ALA A 475 26.22 -5.59 -14.03
CA ALA A 475 25.18 -4.63 -13.66
C ALA A 475 25.36 -3.28 -14.37
N ALA A 476 26.60 -2.80 -14.49
CA ALA A 476 26.91 -1.60 -15.25
C ALA A 476 26.52 -1.73 -16.73
N ASP A 477 26.77 -2.89 -17.33
CA ASP A 477 26.42 -3.18 -18.72
C ASP A 477 24.91 -3.25 -18.92
N LEU A 478 24.18 -3.88 -18.00
CA LEU A 478 22.73 -3.92 -18.04
C LEU A 478 22.12 -2.52 -17.89
N ILE A 479 22.63 -1.68 -16.98
CA ILE A 479 22.20 -0.27 -16.87
C ILE A 479 22.44 0.46 -18.20
N ARG A 480 23.59 0.27 -18.85
CA ARG A 480 23.87 0.88 -20.17
C ARG A 480 22.87 0.42 -21.23
N ARG A 481 22.52 -0.88 -21.28
CA ARG A 481 21.50 -1.41 -22.19
C ARG A 481 20.13 -0.78 -21.94
N VAL A 482 19.63 -0.85 -20.70
CA VAL A 482 18.31 -0.28 -20.35
C VAL A 482 18.26 1.22 -20.63
N THR A 483 19.32 1.97 -20.32
CA THR A 483 19.35 3.42 -20.58
C THR A 483 19.45 3.78 -22.06
N SER A 484 20.09 2.93 -22.87
CA SER A 484 20.11 3.07 -24.34
C SER A 484 18.73 2.79 -24.93
N ASP A 485 18.04 1.75 -24.46
CA ASP A 485 16.77 1.29 -25.03
C ASP A 485 15.57 2.12 -24.55
N CYS A 486 15.59 2.55 -23.28
CA CYS A 486 14.43 3.14 -22.59
C CYS A 486 14.67 4.54 -22.00
N GLY A 487 15.92 5.04 -22.02
CA GLY A 487 16.29 6.30 -21.39
C GLY A 487 16.57 6.19 -19.88
N ARG A 488 16.71 7.33 -19.21
CA ARG A 488 17.13 7.41 -17.79
C ARG A 488 16.00 7.30 -16.78
N ARG A 489 14.74 7.31 -17.21
CA ARG A 489 13.60 7.10 -16.32
C ARG A 489 13.22 5.62 -16.35
N MET A 490 12.93 5.05 -15.19
CA MET A 490 12.57 3.64 -15.05
C MET A 490 11.36 3.35 -15.95
N PRO A 491 11.51 2.51 -16.99
CA PRO A 491 10.38 2.13 -17.83
C PRO A 491 9.37 1.27 -17.05
N ALA A 492 8.26 0.92 -17.71
CA ALA A 492 7.33 -0.02 -17.11
C ALA A 492 8.01 -1.39 -16.96
N LEU A 493 7.70 -2.08 -15.87
CA LEU A 493 8.14 -3.44 -15.59
C LEU A 493 6.92 -4.37 -15.66
N TRP A 494 7.02 -5.45 -16.42
CA TRP A 494 5.98 -6.47 -16.47
C TRP A 494 6.57 -7.85 -16.72
N LYS A 495 5.74 -8.88 -16.53
CA LYS A 495 6.08 -10.25 -16.88
C LYS A 495 5.20 -10.77 -18.00
N ILE A 496 5.72 -11.74 -18.74
CA ILE A 496 4.98 -12.50 -19.74
C ILE A 496 5.36 -13.96 -19.57
N ARG A 497 4.38 -14.87 -19.67
CA ARG A 497 4.63 -16.30 -19.77
C ARG A 497 4.37 -16.77 -21.20
N LEU A 498 5.32 -17.49 -21.78
CA LEU A 498 5.24 -17.95 -23.17
C LEU A 498 4.32 -19.17 -23.33
N ASN A 499 3.01 -18.96 -23.13
CA ASN A 499 1.99 -20.01 -23.16
C ASN A 499 0.85 -19.69 -24.16
N ARG A 500 -0.16 -20.57 -24.19
CA ARG A 500 -1.29 -20.43 -25.12
C ARG A 500 -2.21 -19.25 -24.81
N SER A 501 -2.33 -18.84 -23.56
CA SER A 501 -3.22 -17.74 -23.17
C SER A 501 -2.63 -16.37 -23.45
N GLU A 502 -1.31 -16.21 -23.22
CA GLU A 502 -0.63 -14.91 -23.33
C GLU A 502 0.09 -14.74 -24.68
N THR A 503 0.63 -15.82 -25.26
CA THR A 503 1.43 -15.77 -26.49
C THR A 503 1.00 -16.82 -27.53
N PRO A 504 -0.28 -16.86 -27.93
CA PRO A 504 -0.82 -17.92 -28.80
C PRO A 504 -0.10 -18.03 -30.14
N THR A 505 0.39 -16.92 -30.69
CA THR A 505 1.00 -16.88 -32.03
C THR A 505 2.46 -17.32 -32.05
N LEU A 506 3.14 -17.31 -30.89
CA LEU A 506 4.55 -17.70 -30.76
C LEU A 506 4.76 -19.20 -30.59
N LEU A 507 3.75 -19.96 -30.13
CA LEU A 507 3.92 -21.36 -29.73
C LEU A 507 4.56 -22.23 -30.82
N GLY A 508 4.13 -22.08 -32.07
CA GLY A 508 4.70 -22.84 -33.19
C GLY A 508 6.17 -22.47 -33.47
N TRP A 509 6.54 -21.20 -33.28
CA TRP A 509 7.91 -20.72 -33.44
C TRP A 509 8.79 -21.17 -32.26
N LEU A 510 8.28 -21.11 -31.03
CA LEU A 510 8.97 -21.62 -29.84
C LEU A 510 9.23 -23.13 -29.95
N ALA A 511 8.23 -23.91 -30.40
CA ALA A 511 8.36 -25.35 -30.59
C ALA A 511 9.37 -25.74 -31.69
N SER A 512 9.68 -24.84 -32.62
CA SER A 512 10.72 -25.08 -33.63
C SER A 512 12.15 -25.01 -33.09
N GLY A 513 12.36 -24.41 -31.91
CA GLY A 513 13.70 -24.17 -31.35
C GLY A 513 14.47 -23.04 -32.03
N GLU A 514 13.84 -22.27 -32.92
CA GLU A 514 14.48 -21.17 -33.67
C GLU A 514 14.06 -19.78 -33.17
N ALA A 515 13.24 -19.69 -32.11
CA ALA A 515 12.75 -18.43 -31.57
C ALA A 515 13.81 -17.72 -30.73
N ARG A 516 14.68 -16.96 -31.39
CA ARG A 516 15.69 -16.12 -30.71
C ARG A 516 15.05 -14.88 -30.12
N LEU A 517 15.51 -14.50 -28.93
CA LEU A 517 14.99 -13.34 -28.21
C LEU A 517 15.06 -12.05 -29.05
N GLY A 518 16.19 -11.81 -29.71
CA GLY A 518 16.37 -10.63 -30.55
C GLY A 518 15.42 -10.57 -31.74
N ASP A 519 15.01 -11.72 -32.28
CA ASP A 519 14.05 -11.78 -33.39
C ASP A 519 12.63 -11.47 -32.91
N VAL A 520 12.24 -11.98 -31.72
CA VAL A 520 10.92 -11.71 -31.11
C VAL A 520 10.76 -10.24 -30.73
N LEU A 521 11.85 -9.57 -30.34
CA LEU A 521 11.85 -8.15 -29.94
C LEU A 521 11.95 -7.16 -31.12
N ARG A 522 11.79 -7.60 -32.36
CA ARG A 522 11.74 -6.68 -33.52
C ARG A 522 10.42 -5.93 -33.57
N ASP A 523 10.49 -4.72 -34.11
CA ASP A 523 9.31 -3.87 -34.29
C ASP A 523 8.39 -4.47 -35.38
N PRO A 524 7.10 -4.74 -35.08
CA PRO A 524 6.17 -5.34 -36.03
C PRO A 524 5.81 -4.43 -37.22
N GLU A 525 6.07 -3.13 -37.14
CA GLU A 525 5.86 -2.19 -38.26
C GLU A 525 7.12 -2.07 -39.14
N ARG A 526 8.30 -2.12 -38.52
CA ARG A 526 9.62 -1.99 -39.16
C ARG A 526 10.62 -3.00 -38.57
N ARG A 527 10.69 -4.19 -39.17
CA ARG A 527 11.48 -5.34 -38.68
C ARG A 527 12.96 -5.03 -38.47
N GLU A 528 13.52 -4.06 -39.20
CA GLU A 528 14.92 -3.63 -39.06
C GLU A 528 15.21 -2.96 -37.73
N ASN A 529 14.17 -2.42 -37.08
CA ASN A 529 14.25 -1.78 -35.78
C ASN A 529 13.96 -2.78 -34.66
N ARG A 530 14.59 -2.53 -33.51
CA ARG A 530 14.31 -3.23 -32.26
C ARG A 530 13.31 -2.43 -31.43
N LEU A 531 12.38 -3.11 -30.79
CA LEU A 531 11.55 -2.52 -29.74
C LEU A 531 12.45 -2.08 -28.57
N GLY A 532 12.18 -0.92 -28.00
CA GLY A 532 12.85 -0.44 -26.77
C GLY A 532 12.41 -1.25 -25.55
N ILE A 533 12.81 -2.52 -25.52
CA ILE A 533 12.52 -3.50 -24.48
C ILE A 533 13.82 -4.20 -24.12
N THR A 534 14.12 -4.24 -22.84
CA THR A 534 15.21 -5.03 -22.28
C THR A 534 14.61 -6.18 -21.45
N VAL A 535 15.04 -7.41 -21.73
CA VAL A 535 14.68 -8.57 -20.89
C VAL A 535 15.69 -8.67 -19.75
N LEU A 536 15.20 -8.55 -18.52
CA LEU A 536 16.01 -8.63 -17.32
C LEU A 536 16.32 -10.08 -16.94
N MET A 537 15.36 -10.98 -17.14
CA MET A 537 15.45 -12.36 -16.68
C MET A 537 14.56 -13.27 -17.51
N VAL A 538 15.01 -14.49 -17.74
CA VAL A 538 14.19 -15.62 -18.21
C VAL A 538 14.22 -16.70 -17.12
N LEU A 539 13.05 -17.15 -16.70
CA LEU A 539 12.89 -18.31 -15.83
C LEU A 539 12.32 -19.46 -16.68
N ARG A 540 13.11 -20.52 -16.85
CA ARG A 540 12.71 -21.75 -17.51
C ARG A 540 12.39 -22.80 -16.47
N ARG A 541 11.30 -23.54 -16.67
CA ARG A 541 10.90 -24.68 -15.84
C ARG A 541 10.86 -25.91 -16.72
N ASP A 542 11.79 -26.82 -16.51
CA ASP A 542 11.84 -28.07 -17.26
C ASP A 542 10.82 -29.07 -16.72
N ALA A 543 10.51 -30.08 -17.54
CA ALA A 543 9.50 -31.09 -17.23
C ALA A 543 9.85 -31.97 -16.01
N ASP A 544 11.12 -32.01 -15.62
CA ASP A 544 11.61 -32.67 -14.41
C ASP A 544 11.47 -31.82 -13.14
N GLY A 545 10.96 -30.59 -13.29
CA GLY A 545 10.79 -29.62 -12.20
C GLY A 545 12.02 -28.79 -11.88
N THR A 546 13.10 -28.91 -12.67
CA THR A 546 14.27 -28.04 -12.52
C THR A 546 13.94 -26.62 -13.01
N GLU A 547 14.38 -25.61 -12.24
CA GLU A 547 14.23 -24.20 -12.61
C GLU A 547 15.60 -23.66 -13.04
N GLU A 548 15.71 -23.17 -14.28
CA GLU A 548 16.88 -22.44 -14.75
C GLU A 548 16.56 -20.93 -14.81
N CYS A 549 17.44 -20.12 -14.22
CA CYS A 549 17.29 -18.67 -14.17
C CYS A 549 18.42 -18.01 -14.96
N VAL A 550 18.09 -17.40 -16.09
CA VAL A 550 19.04 -16.71 -16.97
C VAL A 550 18.89 -15.21 -16.81
N MET A 551 19.96 -14.56 -16.34
CA MET A 551 19.98 -13.14 -15.98
C MET A 551 20.53 -12.30 -17.14
N GLY A 552 19.74 -11.34 -17.62
CA GLY A 552 20.11 -10.45 -18.72
C GLY A 552 20.51 -11.19 -20.00
N PRO A 553 19.64 -12.06 -20.55
CA PRO A 553 19.94 -12.84 -21.75
C PRO A 553 20.32 -11.95 -22.94
N ASP A 554 21.18 -12.46 -23.81
CA ASP A 554 21.53 -11.81 -25.06
C ASP A 554 20.47 -12.05 -26.15
N ASP A 555 20.62 -11.38 -27.30
CA ASP A 555 19.68 -11.49 -28.42
C ASP A 555 19.71 -12.86 -29.11
N GLY A 556 20.76 -13.65 -28.88
CA GLY A 556 20.91 -15.00 -29.41
C GLY A 556 20.20 -16.06 -28.56
N PHE A 557 19.78 -15.73 -27.33
CA PHE A 557 19.09 -16.64 -26.43
C PHE A 557 17.84 -17.23 -27.07
N VAL A 558 17.73 -18.56 -27.07
CA VAL A 558 16.61 -19.30 -27.66
C VAL A 558 15.52 -19.50 -26.61
N LEU A 559 14.34 -18.94 -26.89
CA LEU A 559 13.16 -19.04 -26.06
C LEU A 559 12.47 -20.39 -26.26
N ALA A 560 11.94 -20.94 -25.18
CA ALA A 560 11.18 -22.18 -25.14
C ALA A 560 9.72 -21.92 -24.71
N PRO A 561 8.79 -22.85 -25.02
CA PRO A 561 7.46 -22.80 -24.44
C PRO A 561 7.50 -22.76 -22.91
N ASP A 562 6.55 -22.05 -22.30
CA ASP A 562 6.40 -21.85 -20.86
C ASP A 562 7.50 -21.05 -20.15
N ASP A 563 8.52 -20.56 -20.86
CA ASP A 563 9.47 -19.58 -20.30
C ASP A 563 8.71 -18.36 -19.72
N GLU A 564 9.11 -17.91 -18.53
CA GLU A 564 8.62 -16.67 -17.93
C GLU A 564 9.66 -15.58 -18.06
N LEU A 565 9.28 -14.46 -18.69
CA LEU A 565 10.16 -13.33 -18.96
C LEU A 565 9.84 -12.18 -18.01
N LEU A 566 10.87 -11.54 -17.47
CA LEU A 566 10.78 -10.25 -16.80
C LEU A 566 11.30 -9.16 -17.74
N LEU A 567 10.42 -8.24 -18.14
CA LEU A 567 10.70 -7.24 -19.17
C LEU A 567 10.62 -5.83 -18.62
N LEU A 568 11.50 -4.97 -19.14
CA LEU A 568 11.45 -3.52 -19.01
C LEU A 568 11.22 -2.90 -20.38
N GLY A 569 10.32 -1.91 -20.46
CA GLY A 569 10.15 -1.14 -21.69
C GLY A 569 9.11 -0.03 -21.60
N ALA A 570 9.10 0.87 -22.57
CA ALA A 570 8.09 1.91 -22.64
C ALA A 570 6.73 1.34 -23.08
N THR A 571 5.63 1.98 -22.70
CA THR A 571 4.27 1.55 -23.09
C THR A 571 4.06 1.37 -24.60
N PRO A 572 4.63 2.21 -25.50
CA PRO A 572 4.55 1.95 -26.94
C PRO A 572 5.28 0.67 -27.35
N ALA A 573 6.46 0.42 -26.79
CA ALA A 573 7.25 -0.76 -27.09
C ALA A 573 6.52 -2.04 -26.63
N ARG A 574 5.92 -2.02 -25.43
CA ARG A 574 5.05 -3.10 -24.95
C ARG A 574 3.90 -3.38 -25.91
N ARG A 575 3.19 -2.35 -26.38
CA ARG A 575 2.10 -2.52 -27.36
C ARG A 575 2.60 -3.13 -28.67
N GLY A 576 3.78 -2.73 -29.13
CA GLY A 576 4.44 -3.34 -30.29
C GLY A 576 4.71 -4.84 -30.07
N LEU A 577 5.24 -5.19 -28.90
CA LEU A 577 5.45 -6.60 -28.56
C LEU A 577 4.12 -7.37 -28.50
N ASP A 578 3.09 -6.83 -27.85
CA ASP A 578 1.77 -7.46 -27.77
C ASP A 578 1.18 -7.76 -29.16
N VAL A 579 1.41 -6.89 -30.16
CA VAL A 579 1.01 -7.14 -31.55
C VAL A 579 1.75 -8.36 -32.12
N THR A 580 3.06 -8.48 -31.90
CA THR A 580 3.83 -9.67 -32.29
C THR A 580 3.35 -10.93 -31.56
N LEU A 581 2.94 -10.83 -30.29
CA LEU A 581 2.50 -11.97 -29.47
C LEU A 581 1.08 -12.45 -29.78
N LEU A 582 0.18 -11.55 -30.18
CA LEU A 582 -1.24 -11.82 -30.32
C LEU A 582 -1.72 -11.86 -31.77
N VAL A 583 -1.00 -11.26 -32.72
CA VAL A 583 -1.41 -11.16 -34.13
C VAL A 583 -0.50 -12.00 -35.03
N ASP A 584 -1.05 -13.09 -35.59
CA ASP A 584 -0.33 -14.02 -36.47
C ASP A 584 0.41 -13.35 -37.63
N ALA A 585 -0.23 -12.33 -38.24
CA ALA A 585 0.34 -11.63 -39.38
C ALA A 585 1.58 -10.80 -39.00
N ALA A 586 1.59 -10.21 -37.80
CA ALA A 586 2.74 -9.49 -37.28
C ALA A 586 3.87 -10.44 -36.91
N ARG A 587 3.54 -11.56 -36.22
CA ARG A 587 4.51 -12.62 -35.93
C ARG A 587 5.19 -13.15 -37.19
N GLU A 588 4.41 -13.44 -38.23
CA GLU A 588 4.94 -13.92 -39.52
C GLU A 588 5.86 -12.89 -40.19
N TYR A 589 5.50 -11.61 -40.16
CA TYR A 589 6.33 -10.54 -40.71
C TYR A 589 7.64 -10.38 -39.92
N VAL A 590 7.58 -10.42 -38.60
CA VAL A 590 8.77 -10.36 -37.72
C VAL A 590 9.67 -11.58 -37.93
N GLN A 591 9.09 -12.77 -38.09
CA GLN A 591 9.83 -14.00 -38.31
C GLN A 591 10.47 -14.06 -39.70
N THR A 592 9.69 -13.89 -40.78
CA THR A 592 10.13 -14.18 -42.16
C THR A 592 10.37 -12.95 -43.02
N GLY A 593 9.97 -11.75 -42.57
CA GLY A 593 9.97 -10.52 -43.36
C GLY A 593 8.80 -10.40 -44.34
N ARG A 594 7.91 -11.40 -44.41
CA ARG A 594 6.78 -11.42 -45.36
C ARG A 594 5.52 -10.88 -44.71
N ARG A 595 4.94 -9.82 -45.30
CA ARG A 595 3.61 -9.32 -44.89
C ARG A 595 2.54 -10.27 -45.42
N VAL A 596 1.79 -10.89 -44.50
CA VAL A 596 0.64 -11.73 -44.82
C VAL A 596 -0.66 -11.00 -44.48
N PRO A 597 -1.76 -11.22 -45.23
CA PRO A 597 -3.03 -10.59 -44.92
C PRO A 597 -3.57 -11.03 -43.55
N ALA A 598 -4.02 -10.08 -42.73
CA ALA A 598 -4.53 -10.34 -41.38
C ALA A 598 -5.88 -11.09 -41.38
N GLY A 599 -6.70 -10.93 -42.44
CA GLY A 599 -8.01 -11.57 -42.55
C GLY A 599 -7.96 -12.99 -43.13
N TRP A 600 -8.69 -13.92 -42.51
CA TRP A 600 -8.81 -15.32 -42.96
C TRP A 600 -9.26 -15.44 -44.43
N VAL A 601 -10.22 -14.60 -44.84
CA VAL A 601 -10.75 -14.53 -46.22
C VAL A 601 -9.66 -14.15 -47.22
N TRP A 602 -8.87 -13.12 -46.91
CA TRP A 602 -7.77 -12.68 -47.76
C TRP A 602 -6.62 -13.69 -47.80
N ARG A 603 -6.33 -14.38 -46.68
CA ARG A 603 -5.35 -15.48 -46.61
C ARG A 603 -5.71 -16.63 -47.57
N LYS A 604 -7.00 -16.98 -47.68
CA LYS A 604 -7.49 -17.99 -48.66
C LYS A 604 -7.39 -17.49 -50.11
N LEU A 605 -7.81 -16.25 -50.38
CA LEU A 605 -7.78 -15.67 -51.73
C LEU A 605 -6.34 -15.52 -52.26
N THR A 606 -5.38 -15.12 -51.42
CA THR A 606 -3.97 -15.01 -51.83
C THR A 606 -3.25 -16.35 -51.98
N ARG A 607 -3.77 -17.44 -51.39
CA ARG A 607 -3.26 -18.80 -51.61
C ARG A 607 -3.77 -19.39 -52.93
N ALA A 608 -4.99 -19.05 -53.33
CA ALA A 608 -5.60 -19.54 -54.57
C ALA A 608 -5.05 -18.88 -55.86
N GLY A 609 -4.28 -17.80 -55.76
CA GLY A 609 -3.66 -17.12 -56.91
C GLY A 609 -2.17 -17.44 -57.13
N ARG A 610 -1.66 -18.51 -56.50
CA ARG A 610 -0.25 -18.90 -56.54
C ARG A 610 0.01 -20.35 -56.97
N ASP A 611 -1.02 -21.03 -57.48
CA ASP A 611 -0.90 -22.32 -58.17
C ASP A 611 -0.89 -22.10 -59.69
#